data_AF-A0A3Q3EHF0-F1
#
_entry.id   AF-A0A3Q3EHF0-F1
#
_cell.length_a   1.000
_cell.length_b   1.000
_cell.length_c   1.000
_cell.angle_alpha   90.00
_cell.angle_beta   90.00
_cell.angle_gamma   90.00
#
_symmetry.space_group_name_H-M   'P 1'
#
loop_
_entity.id
_entity.type
_entity.pdbx_description
1 polymer ?
#
loop_
_entity_poly.entity_id
_entity_poly.type
_entity_poly.pdbx_seq_one_letter_code
_entity_poly.pdbx_strand_id
1 'polypeptide(L)'
;DQDVTLPCGIKNQPPQCSRMSWLYNRDTSQTLTEASREKINEESLRADRLSLDSDCSLVIKHITAEDVGRYTCRLEQQLEFDVNVYL
;
A
#
# COMPACT_ATOMS: atom_id res chain seq x y z
N ASP A 1 6.58 -15.80 12.52
CA ASP A 1 5.82 -14.78 11.78
C ASP A 1 6.77 -13.92 10.98
N GLN A 2 6.42 -13.61 9.73
CA GLN A 2 7.20 -12.78 8.83
C GLN A 2 6.47 -11.47 8.59
N ASP A 3 7.23 -10.39 8.42
CA ASP A 3 6.74 -9.08 8.03
C ASP A 3 7.26 -8.77 6.62
N VAL A 4 6.52 -7.97 5.87
CA VAL A 4 6.94 -7.53 4.53
C VAL A 4 6.77 -6.03 4.38
N THR A 5 7.72 -5.42 3.66
CA THR A 5 7.67 -4.01 3.29
C THR A 5 7.49 -3.91 1.78
N LEU A 6 6.38 -3.32 1.36
CA LEU A 6 6.07 -3.05 -0.04
C LEU A 6 6.60 -1.66 -0.40
N PRO A 7 7.58 -1.56 -1.30
CA PRO A 7 8.18 -0.27 -1.63
C PRO A 7 7.18 0.62 -2.36
N CYS A 8 7.14 1.89 -1.98
CA CYS A 8 6.52 2.94 -2.78
C CYS A 8 7.54 4.07 -3.02
N GLY A 9 7.50 4.67 -4.21
CA GLY A 9 8.34 5.81 -4.49
C GLY A 9 8.47 6.10 -5.98
N ILE A 10 8.59 7.38 -6.30
CA ILE A 10 8.93 7.82 -7.66
C ILE A 10 10.45 7.98 -7.71
N LYS A 11 11.08 7.31 -8.66
CA LYS A 11 12.53 7.35 -8.82
C LYS A 11 13.01 8.80 -8.95
N ASN A 12 14.06 9.14 -8.19
CA ASN A 12 14.68 10.47 -8.17
C ASN A 12 13.78 11.61 -7.64
N GLN A 13 12.72 11.31 -6.88
CA GLN A 13 11.91 12.33 -6.21
C GLN A 13 11.82 12.07 -4.70
N PRO A 14 11.71 13.12 -3.87
CA PRO A 14 11.40 12.95 -2.46
C PRO A 14 10.06 12.21 -2.26
N PRO A 15 9.91 11.45 -1.16
CA PRO A 15 8.65 10.79 -0.82
C PRO A 15 7.51 11.81 -0.72
N GLN A 16 6.37 11.51 -1.36
CA GLN A 16 5.17 12.37 -1.37
C GLN A 16 4.00 11.70 -0.63
N CYS A 17 4.27 11.17 0.57
CA CYS A 17 3.34 10.28 1.28
C CYS A 17 1.96 10.90 1.54
N SER A 18 1.92 12.22 1.79
CA SER A 18 0.68 13.00 1.98
C SER A 18 -0.24 13.07 0.74
N ARG A 19 0.27 12.65 -0.43
CA ARG A 19 -0.43 12.57 -1.71
C ARG A 19 -0.59 11.14 -2.22
N MET A 20 0.00 10.16 -1.52
CA MET A 20 -0.01 8.76 -1.93
C MET A 20 -1.13 7.99 -1.23
N SER A 21 -1.63 6.99 -1.95
CA SER A 21 -2.58 6.01 -1.43
C SER A 21 -2.10 4.61 -1.76
N TRP A 22 -2.32 3.68 -0.84
CA TRP A 22 -2.15 2.26 -1.05
C TRP A 22 -3.52 1.63 -1.32
N LEU A 23 -3.61 0.98 -2.47
CA LEU A 23 -4.79 0.26 -2.92
C LEU A 23 -4.48 -1.23 -2.91
N TYR A 24 -5.47 -2.05 -2.58
CA TYR A 24 -5.39 -3.51 -2.57
C TYR A 24 -6.46 -4.11 -3.47
N ASN A 25 -6.05 -5.11 -4.26
CA ASN A 25 -6.90 -5.91 -5.10
C ASN A 25 -6.55 -7.39 -4.88
N ARG A 26 -7.47 -8.17 -4.29
CA ARG A 26 -7.32 -9.64 -4.28
C ARG A 26 -7.45 -10.22 -5.69
N ASP A 27 -8.37 -9.66 -6.45
CA ASP A 27 -8.67 -9.96 -7.85
C ASP A 27 -9.18 -8.70 -8.56
N THR A 28 -9.72 -8.82 -9.78
CA THR A 28 -10.20 -7.67 -10.57
C THR A 28 -11.58 -7.16 -10.14
N SER A 29 -12.24 -7.76 -9.16
CA SER A 29 -13.62 -7.43 -8.78
C SER A 29 -13.74 -6.19 -7.89
N GLN A 30 -12.76 -5.98 -7.00
CA GLN A 30 -12.82 -4.91 -6.00
C GLN A 30 -11.45 -4.29 -5.76
N THR A 31 -11.45 -2.96 -5.59
CA THR A 31 -10.30 -2.19 -5.10
C THR A 31 -10.62 -1.65 -3.71
N LEU A 32 -9.77 -1.99 -2.74
CA LEU A 32 -9.86 -1.51 -1.37
C LEU A 32 -8.75 -0.47 -1.12
N THR A 33 -9.02 0.52 -0.29
CA THR A 33 -7.99 1.46 0.17
C THR A 33 -7.43 0.97 1.48
N GLU A 34 -6.13 0.66 1.53
CA GLU A 34 -5.43 0.20 2.73
C GLU A 34 -4.85 1.37 3.52
N ALA A 35 -4.36 2.40 2.82
CA ALA A 35 -3.86 3.62 3.42
C ALA A 35 -3.97 4.81 2.46
N SER A 36 -4.07 6.02 3.01
CA SER A 36 -4.14 7.27 2.25
C SER A 36 -3.55 8.40 3.08
N ARG A 37 -2.74 9.27 2.46
CA ARG A 37 -2.22 10.50 3.08
C ARG A 37 -1.59 10.24 4.45
N GLU A 38 -0.62 9.32 4.49
CA GLU A 38 0.15 8.93 5.70
C GLU A 38 -0.66 8.25 6.80
N LYS A 39 -1.92 7.88 6.52
CA LYS A 39 -2.80 7.22 7.50
C LYS A 39 -3.29 5.89 6.97
N ILE A 40 -3.27 4.88 7.84
CA ILE A 40 -3.94 3.59 7.58
C ILE A 40 -5.45 3.82 7.54
N ASN A 41 -6.14 3.13 6.64
CA ASN A 41 -7.59 3.12 6.61
C ASN A 41 -8.11 2.18 7.71
N GLU A 42 -8.76 2.75 8.73
CA GLU A 42 -9.32 2.01 9.86
C GLU A 42 -10.42 1.02 9.45
N GLU A 43 -11.07 1.23 8.28
CA GLU A 43 -12.07 0.30 7.74
C GLU A 43 -11.45 -0.92 7.05
N SER A 44 -10.12 -0.96 6.88
CA SER A 44 -9.45 -2.12 6.31
C SER A 44 -9.51 -3.31 7.26
N LEU A 45 -9.81 -4.50 6.71
CA LEU A 45 -9.70 -5.78 7.41
C LEU A 45 -8.27 -6.09 7.89
N ARG A 46 -7.26 -5.38 7.37
CA ARG A 46 -5.85 -5.54 7.72
C ARG A 46 -5.31 -4.43 8.62
N ALA A 47 -6.11 -3.42 8.95
CA ALA A 47 -5.65 -2.18 9.58
C ALA A 47 -4.72 -2.40 10.78
N ASP A 48 -5.05 -3.33 11.68
CA ASP A 48 -4.27 -3.67 12.89
C ASP A 48 -2.85 -4.16 12.61
N ARG A 49 -2.59 -4.67 11.40
CA ARG A 49 -1.30 -5.20 10.97
C ARG A 49 -0.55 -4.28 10.02
N LEU A 50 -1.18 -3.19 9.56
CA LEU A 50 -0.58 -2.26 8.61
C LEU A 50 0.14 -1.11 9.31
N SER A 51 1.22 -0.67 8.70
CA SER A 51 1.89 0.59 9.05
C SER A 51 2.55 1.19 7.81
N LEU A 52 2.84 2.48 7.85
CA LEU A 52 3.60 3.16 6.78
C LEU A 52 4.99 3.48 7.29
N ASP A 53 6.00 3.23 6.46
CA ASP A 53 7.36 3.68 6.69
C ASP A 53 7.55 5.12 6.17
N SER A 54 8.64 5.75 6.59
CA SER A 54 9.05 7.12 6.26
C SER A 54 9.26 7.38 4.76
N ASP A 55 9.45 6.35 3.96
CA ASP A 55 9.57 6.42 2.49
C ASP A 55 8.23 6.13 1.77
N CYS A 56 7.12 6.14 2.50
CA CYS A 56 5.78 5.80 2.05
C CYS A 56 5.54 4.30 1.76
N SER A 57 6.51 3.43 2.06
CA SER A 57 6.33 1.99 1.91
C SER A 57 5.26 1.45 2.86
N LEU A 58 4.48 0.47 2.40
CA LEU A 58 3.48 -0.21 3.22
C LEU A 58 4.13 -1.39 3.92
N VAL A 59 4.07 -1.42 5.24
CA VAL A 59 4.52 -2.55 6.05
C VAL A 59 3.31 -3.37 6.46
N ILE A 60 3.34 -4.67 6.15
CA ILE A 60 2.35 -5.64 6.58
C ILE A 60 3.01 -6.57 7.60
N LYS A 61 2.53 -6.53 8.84
CA LYS A 61 3.04 -7.38 9.93
C LYS A 61 2.32 -8.71 9.97
N HIS A 62 3.01 -9.76 10.36
CA HIS A 62 2.46 -11.12 10.51
C HIS A 62 1.68 -11.56 9.26
N ILE A 63 2.36 -11.67 8.11
CA ILE A 63 1.68 -11.95 6.84
C ILE A 63 0.94 -13.29 6.90
N THR A 64 -0.19 -13.37 6.22
CA THR A 64 -0.95 -14.61 6.03
C THR A 64 -1.26 -14.84 4.55
N ALA A 65 -1.79 -16.02 4.21
CA ALA A 65 -2.23 -16.31 2.85
C ALA A 65 -3.38 -15.39 2.37
N GLU A 66 -4.05 -14.67 3.26
CA GLU A 66 -5.09 -13.71 2.92
C GLU A 66 -4.56 -12.36 2.44
N ASP A 67 -3.25 -12.12 2.62
CA ASP A 67 -2.56 -10.93 2.12
C ASP A 67 -2.10 -11.09 0.67
N VAL A 68 -2.27 -12.27 0.07
CA VAL A 68 -1.97 -12.50 -1.35
C VAL A 68 -2.87 -11.65 -2.23
N GLY A 69 -2.25 -10.86 -3.11
CA GLY A 69 -2.94 -9.95 -4.00
C GLY A 69 -2.04 -8.86 -4.58
N ARG A 70 -2.65 -7.98 -5.36
CA ARG A 70 -1.98 -6.81 -5.93
C ARG A 70 -2.16 -5.62 -5.01
N TYR A 71 -1.04 -5.02 -4.64
CA TYR A 71 -0.97 -3.74 -3.95
C TYR A 71 -0.49 -2.67 -4.94
N THR A 72 -1.20 -1.56 -5.01
CA THR A 72 -0.85 -0.44 -5.89
C THR A 72 -0.59 0.78 -5.02
N CYS A 73 0.64 1.28 -5.04
CA CYS A 73 0.92 2.61 -4.54
C CYS A 73 0.65 3.62 -5.65
N ARG A 74 -0.25 4.56 -5.39
CA ARG A 74 -0.70 5.56 -6.36
C ARG A 74 -0.48 6.97 -5.85
N LEU A 75 0.09 7.82 -6.70
CA LEU A 75 0.16 9.26 -6.46
C LEU A 75 -1.15 9.92 -6.93
N GLU A 76 -2.03 10.28 -6.00
CA GLU A 76 -3.35 10.88 -6.27
C GLU A 76 -4.15 10.13 -7.36
N GLN A 77 -4.34 10.75 -8.53
CA GLN A 77 -5.04 10.18 -9.69
C GLN A 77 -4.08 9.92 -10.87
N GLN A 78 -2.76 9.99 -10.63
CA GLN A 78 -1.74 9.83 -11.66
C GLN A 78 -1.38 8.36 -11.85
N LEU A 79 -2.17 7.66 -12.67
CA LEU A 79 -1.98 6.25 -13.00
C LEU A 79 -0.60 5.93 -13.60
N GLU A 80 0.03 6.90 -14.25
CA GLU A 80 1.35 6.76 -14.87
C GLU A 80 2.48 6.47 -13.87
N PHE A 81 2.27 6.80 -12.59
CA PHE A 81 3.24 6.58 -11.50
C PHE A 81 2.84 5.41 -10.59
N ASP A 82 1.84 4.61 -10.98
CA ASP A 82 1.42 3.46 -10.18
C ASP A 82 2.57 2.46 -10.02
N VAL A 83 2.94 2.20 -8.76
CA VAL A 83 3.84 1.12 -8.40
C VAL A 83 3.01 -0.08 -8.00
N ASN A 84 3.06 -1.15 -8.80
CA ASN A 84 2.34 -2.38 -8.53
C ASN A 84 3.27 -3.41 -7.90
N VAL A 85 2.90 -3.90 -6.72
CA VAL A 85 3.59 -4.93 -5.97
C VAL A 85 2.64 -6.11 -5.79
N TYR A 86 3.15 -7.34 -5.91
CA TYR A 86 2.38 -8.55 -5.80
C TYR A 86 2.92 -9.38 -4.65
N LEU A 87 2.03 -9.76 -3.73
CA LEU A 87 2.28 -10.72 -2.67
C LEU A 87 1.54 -12.03 -2.97
#